data_AF-A0A7D5RGV0-F1
#
_entry.id   AF-A0A7D5RGV0-F1
#
_cell.length_a   1.000
_cell.length_b   1.000
_cell.length_c   1.000
_cell.angle_alpha   90.00
_cell.angle_beta   90.00
_cell.angle_gamma   90.00
#
_symmetry.space_group_name_H-M   'P 1'
#
loop_
_entity.id
_entity.type
_entity.pdbx_description
1 polymer ?
#
loop_
_entity_poly.entity_id
_entity_poly.type
_entity_poly.pdbx_seq_one_letter_code
_entity_poly.pdbx_strand_id
1 'polypeptide(L)' 'MCLICSNTQSKHSEEQWSFCSKKLIDLGIMRYCEFCGVTKPAKGMHDRCSKCDEKYPFSNH' A
#
# COMPACT_ATOMS: atom_id res chain seq x y z
N MET A 1 -7.35 1.46 -13.36
CA MET A 1 -7.37 -0.02 -13.30
C MET A 1 -6.46 -0.47 -12.16
N CYS A 2 -6.75 -1.61 -11.52
CA CYS A 2 -5.86 -2.22 -10.54
C CYS A 2 -4.65 -2.81 -11.24
N LEU A 3 -3.45 -2.51 -10.75
CA LEU A 3 -2.18 -2.97 -11.33
C LEU A 3 -1.89 -4.46 -11.06
N ILE A 4 -2.68 -5.12 -10.20
CA ILE A 4 -2.49 -6.54 -9.83
C ILE A 4 -3.40 -7.46 -10.63
N CYS A 5 -4.68 -7.12 -10.77
CA CYS A 5 -5.69 -8.02 -11.35
C CYS A 5 -6.41 -7.44 -12.57
N SER A 6 -5.96 -6.28 -13.07
CA SER A 6 -6.52 -5.56 -14.23
C SER A 6 -8.01 -5.15 -14.11
N ASN A 7 -8.68 -5.45 -13.00
CA ASN A 7 -10.04 -5.01 -12.73
C ASN A 7 -10.11 -3.51 -12.44
N THR A 8 -11.25 -2.88 -12.71
CA THR A 8 -11.53 -1.53 -12.18
C THR A 8 -11.57 -1.60 -10.65
N GLN A 9 -10.98 -0.62 -9.97
CA GLN A 9 -10.90 -0.61 -8.48
C GLN A 9 -12.28 -0.73 -7.83
N SER A 10 -13.32 -0.17 -8.46
CA SER A 10 -14.72 -0.26 -8.03
C SER A 10 -15.35 -1.66 -8.12
N LYS A 11 -14.69 -2.63 -8.77
CA LYS A 11 -15.17 -4.02 -8.92
C LYS A 11 -14.51 -5.00 -7.95
N HIS A 12 -13.64 -4.53 -7.06
CA HIS A 12 -13.00 -5.41 -6.10
C HIS A 12 -13.98 -5.76 -4.98
N SER A 13 -14.14 -7.05 -4.69
CA SER A 13 -14.65 -7.47 -3.37
C SER A 13 -13.66 -7.07 -2.27
N GLU A 14 -14.10 -7.07 -1.00
CA GLU A 14 -13.21 -6.76 0.13
C GLU A 14 -11.97 -7.66 0.17
N GLU A 15 -12.13 -8.95 -0.11
CA GLU A 15 -11.03 -9.91 -0.19
C GLU A 15 -10.05 -9.57 -1.31
N GLN A 16 -10.56 -9.22 -2.50
CA GLN A 16 -9.72 -8.80 -3.63
C GLN A 16 -9.00 -7.49 -3.31
N TRP A 17 -9.66 -6.56 -2.61
CA TRP A 17 -9.06 -5.31 -2.16
C TRP A 17 -7.89 -5.56 -1.22
N SER A 18 -8.07 -6.44 -0.24
CA SER A 18 -7.04 -6.84 0.72
C SER A 18 -5.86 -7.52 0.02
N PHE A 19 -6.13 -8.47 -0.88
CA PHE A 19 -5.10 -9.16 -1.65
C PHE A 19 -4.31 -8.21 -2.55
N CYS A 20 -4.98 -7.40 -3.35
CA CYS A 20 -4.32 -6.48 -4.29
C CYS A 20 -3.53 -5.41 -3.56
N SER A 21 -4.06 -4.88 -2.45
CA SER A 21 -3.36 -3.88 -1.64
C SER A 21 -2.08 -4.45 -1.02
N LYS A 22 -2.14 -5.66 -0.45
CA LYS A 22 -0.95 -6.36 0.07
C LYS A 22 0.10 -6.56 -1.01
N LYS A 23 -0.31 -7.03 -2.20
CA LYS A 23 0.63 -7.17 -3.33
C LYS A 23 1.28 -5.86 -3.75
N LEU A 24 0.53 -4.75 -3.75
CA LEU A 24 1.10 -3.43 -4.06
C LEU A 24 2.09 -2.96 -3.00
N ILE A 25 1.86 -3.31 -1.73
CA ILE A 25 2.78 -3.03 -0.63
C ILE A 25 4.04 -3.88 -0.76
N ASP A 26 3.90 -5.18 -1.03
CA ASP A 26 5.02 -6.10 -1.24
C ASP A 26 5.91 -5.66 -2.42
N LEU A 27 5.30 -5.14 -3.49
CA LEU A 27 6.02 -4.59 -4.65
C LEU A 27 6.64 -3.20 -4.39
N GLY A 28 6.44 -2.61 -3.21
CA GLY A 28 6.93 -1.29 -2.85
C GLY A 28 6.24 -0.13 -3.59
N ILE A 29 5.12 -0.39 -4.28
CA ILE A 29 4.32 0.63 -5.00
C ILE A 29 3.47 1.42 -4.01
N MET A 30 2.95 0.74 -2.99
CA MET A 30 2.18 1.34 -1.89
C MET A 30 2.91 1.14 -0.56
N ARG A 31 2.61 1.99 0.41
CA ARG A 31 3.05 1.86 1.80
C ARG A 31 1.83 1.76 2.70
N TYR A 32 1.89 0.86 3.67
CA TYR A 32 0.89 0.71 4.73
C TYR A 32 1.49 1.07 6.08
N CYS A 33 0.78 1.91 6.84
CA CYS A 33 1.21 2.28 8.17
C CYS A 33 0.51 1.37 9.18
N GLU A 34 1.26 0.49 9.82
CA GLU A 34 0.72 -0.44 10.81
C GLU A 34 0.15 0.26 12.05
N PHE A 35 0.62 1.49 12.33
CA PHE A 35 0.18 2.24 13.51
C PHE A 35 -1.19 2.89 13.34
N CYS A 36 -1.48 3.46 12.17
CA CYS A 36 -2.73 4.21 11.94
C CYS A 36 -3.61 3.64 10.82
N GLY A 37 -3.20 2.52 10.21
CA GLY A 37 -3.94 1.81 9.17
C GLY A 37 -3.99 2.51 7.81
N VAL A 38 -3.26 3.61 7.63
CA VAL A 38 -3.31 4.40 6.39
C VAL A 38 -2.41 3.77 5.33
N THR A 39 -2.99 3.54 4.16
CA THR A 39 -2.27 3.15 2.94
C THR A 39 -2.11 4.36 2.01
N LYS A 40 -0.93 4.53 1.42
CA LYS A 40 -0.69 5.56 0.38
C LYS A 40 0.34 5.10 -0.65
N PRO A 41 0.46 5.76 -1.81
CA PRO A 41 1.53 5.49 -2.76
C PRO A 41 2.92 5.76 -2.16
N ALA A 42 3.89 4.89 -2.45
CA ALA A 42 5.27 5.06 -2.02
C ALA A 42 5.93 6.25 -2.73
N LYS A 43 6.57 7.15 -1.99
CA LYS A 43 7.24 8.35 -2.52
C LYS A 43 8.77 8.34 -2.43
N GLY A 44 9.37 7.16 -2.23
CA GLY A 44 10.83 6.98 -2.19
C GLY A 44 11.32 6.46 -0.83
N MET A 45 12.63 6.56 -0.63
CA MET A 45 13.33 5.96 0.51
C MET A 45 12.86 6.61 1.84
N HIS A 46 12.82 7.94 1.95
CA HIS A 46 12.44 8.62 3.19
C HIS A 46 10.92 8.80 3.39
N ASP A 47 10.11 7.92 2.83
CA ASP A 47 8.66 8.05 2.95
C ASP A 47 8.20 7.81 4.39
N ARG A 48 7.28 8.66 4.88
CA ARG A 48 6.75 8.63 6.24
C ARG A 48 5.23 8.69 6.22
N CYS A 49 4.57 8.12 7.20
CA CYS A 49 3.12 8.16 7.26
C CYS A 49 2.62 9.61 7.33
N SER A 50 1.75 10.02 6.41
CA SER A 50 1.23 11.39 6.38
C SER A 50 0.35 11.75 7.59
N LYS A 51 -0.08 10.76 8.39
CA LYS A 51 -1.00 10.94 9.52
C LYS A 51 -0.30 10.93 10.88
N CYS A 52 0.57 9.95 11.13
CA CYS A 52 1.29 9.83 12.40
C CYS A 52 2.79 10.14 12.29
N ASP A 53 3.28 10.52 11.10
CA ASP A 53 4.69 10.79 10.81
C ASP A 53 5.65 9.61 11.09
N GLU A 54 5.12 8.41 11.37
CA GLU A 54 5.94 7.21 11.55
C GLU A 54 6.73 6.88 10.28
N LYS A 55 7.99 6.48 10.46
CA LYS A 55 8.80 6.01 9.33
C LYS A 55 8.23 4.67 8.88
N TYR A 56 7.96 4.53 7.57
CA TYR A 56 7.65 3.20 7.08
C TYR A 56 8.88 2.31 7.28
N PRO A 57 8.69 1.04 7.73
CA PRO A 57 9.80 0.12 7.81
C PRO A 57 10.43 0.04 6.41
N PHE A 58 11.73 0.32 6.35
CA PHE A 58 12.51 0.08 5.16
C PHE A 58 12.56 -1.43 4.96
N SER A 59 11.63 -1.97 4.18
CA SER A 59 11.80 -3.29 3.60
C SER A 59 12.95 -3.20 2.60
N ASN A 60 14.18 -3.30 3.11
CA ASN A 60 15.32 -3.75 2.32
C ASN A 60 15.04 -5.22 2.01
N HIS A 61 14.60 -5.50 0.80
CA HIS A 61 14.63 -6.84 0.25
C HIS A 61 15.43 -6.82 -1.05
#